data_AF-A0AAQ4QDF8-F1
#
_entry.id   AF-A0AAQ4QDF8-F1
#
_cell.length_a   1.000
_cell.length_b   1.000
_cell.length_c   1.000
_cell.angle_alpha   90.00
_cell.angle_beta   90.00
_cell.angle_gamma   90.00
#
_symmetry.space_group_name_H-M   'P 1'
#
loop_
_entity.id
_entity.type
_entity.pdbx_description
1 polymer ?
#
loop_
_entity_poly.entity_id
_entity_poly.type
_entity_poly.pdbx_seq_one_letter_code
_entity_poly.pdbx_strand_id
1 'polypeptide(L)'
;MVQRDMTVTSVLQLKLQQRRTREELVSQGIMPPLKSPAAFHEQRRSLERARTEDYLKRKIRSRPERSELVRMHILEDVGRAVPAGQAAATEASAAGRRPQRQDLPPAGPHRTGSQEHPVGRLPRELARRFPEGRQLVFRRGQQRRSVTGPANQSRLPPECRPPAVPF
;
A
#
# COMPACT_ATOMS: atom_id res chain seq x y z
N MET A 1 66.77 -6.69 25.23
CA MET A 1 65.42 -7.18 24.86
C MET A 1 64.37 -6.05 24.76
N VAL A 2 64.77 -4.78 24.55
CA VAL A 2 63.89 -3.58 24.77
C VAL A 2 63.48 -2.87 23.47
N GLN A 3 64.07 -3.21 22.31
CA GLN A 3 63.83 -2.50 21.05
C GLN A 3 62.60 -2.97 20.26
N ARG A 4 61.97 -4.09 20.61
CA ARG A 4 60.78 -4.60 19.90
C ARG A 4 59.48 -3.91 20.33
N ASP A 5 59.40 -3.40 21.56
CA ASP A 5 58.14 -2.85 22.08
C ASP A 5 57.86 -1.41 21.61
N MET A 6 58.89 -0.64 21.28
CA MET A 6 58.77 0.76 20.82
C MET A 6 58.18 0.88 19.40
N THR A 7 58.36 -0.15 18.55
CA THR A 7 57.83 -0.16 17.18
C THR A 7 56.42 -0.74 17.11
N VAL A 8 56.10 -1.73 17.95
CA VAL A 8 54.76 -2.33 18.03
C VAL A 8 53.75 -1.31 18.55
N THR A 9 54.12 -0.55 19.58
CA THR A 9 53.27 0.51 20.16
C THR A 9 53.01 1.65 19.17
N SER A 10 54.02 2.08 18.41
CA SER A 10 53.83 3.15 17.40
C SER A 10 52.96 2.71 16.22
N VAL A 11 53.17 1.49 15.72
CA VAL A 11 52.33 0.91 14.64
C VAL A 11 50.88 0.73 15.11
N LEU A 12 50.69 0.27 16.35
CA LEU A 12 49.35 0.12 16.93
C LEU A 12 48.65 1.48 17.05
N GLN A 13 49.35 2.51 17.54
CA GLN A 13 48.81 3.86 17.66
C GLN A 13 48.34 4.40 16.30
N LEU A 14 49.14 4.23 15.25
CA LEU A 14 48.77 4.64 13.89
C LEU A 14 47.54 3.86 13.37
N LYS A 15 47.49 2.54 13.58
CA LYS A 15 46.34 1.70 13.17
C LYS A 15 45.07 2.05 13.93
N LEU A 16 45.17 2.44 15.20
CA LEU A 16 44.03 2.89 15.99
C LEU A 16 43.51 4.26 15.55
N GLN A 17 44.37 5.15 15.04
CA GLN A 17 43.95 6.43 14.46
C GLN A 17 43.26 6.25 13.10
N GLN A 18 43.72 5.30 12.29
CA GLN A 18 43.15 5.00 10.97
C GLN A 18 41.90 4.11 11.02
N ARG A 19 41.45 3.70 12.22
CA ARG A 19 40.30 2.80 12.37
C ARG A 19 38.99 3.52 12.02
N ARG A 20 38.06 2.79 11.40
CA ARG A 20 36.68 3.27 11.18
C ARG A 20 35.90 3.25 12.50
N THR A 21 34.89 4.11 12.59
CA THR A 21 33.99 4.15 13.74
C THR A 21 33.15 2.87 13.80
N ARG A 22 32.62 2.56 14.98
CA ARG A 22 31.81 1.35 15.18
C ARG A 22 30.52 1.44 14.35
N GLU A 23 29.96 2.63 14.26
CA GLU A 23 28.73 2.97 13.55
C GLU A 23 28.87 2.73 12.04
N GLU A 24 29.99 3.17 11.45
CA GLU A 24 30.30 2.92 10.04
C GLU A 24 30.42 1.41 9.74
N LEU A 25 31.07 0.64 10.62
CA LEU A 25 31.20 -0.81 10.46
C LEU A 25 29.86 -1.53 10.52
N VAL A 26 28.93 -1.06 11.37
CA VAL A 26 27.56 -1.57 11.43
C VAL A 26 26.79 -1.18 10.16
N SER A 27 26.94 0.05 9.67
CA SER A 27 26.31 0.51 8.43
C SER A 27 26.79 -0.29 7.20
N GLN A 28 28.05 -0.71 7.19
CA GLN A 28 28.63 -1.57 6.15
C GLN A 28 28.25 -3.05 6.32
N GLY A 29 27.57 -3.42 7.41
CA GLY A 29 27.17 -4.80 7.71
C GLY A 29 28.30 -5.72 8.17
N ILE A 30 29.45 -5.17 8.55
CA ILE A 30 30.62 -5.93 9.05
C ILE A 30 30.40 -6.34 10.51
N MET A 31 29.82 -5.45 11.33
CA MET A 31 29.58 -5.69 12.76
C MET A 31 28.07 -5.77 13.10
N PRO A 32 27.70 -6.55 14.13
CA PRO A 32 26.34 -6.57 14.66
C PRO A 32 25.85 -5.19 15.15
N PRO A 33 24.54 -4.90 15.04
CA PRO A 33 23.95 -3.65 15.54
C PRO A 33 24.17 -3.41 17.03
N LEU A 34 24.47 -2.14 17.38
CA LEU A 34 24.80 -1.69 18.73
C LEU A 34 23.66 -1.87 19.75
N LYS A 35 22.42 -1.80 19.26
CA LYS A 35 21.19 -1.84 20.09
C LYS A 35 20.80 -3.24 20.55
N SER A 36 21.52 -4.26 20.09
CA SER A 36 21.21 -5.66 20.40
C SER A 36 22.36 -6.36 21.10
N PRO A 37 22.07 -7.23 22.08
CA PRO A 37 23.09 -8.04 22.72
C PRO A 37 23.78 -8.95 21.68
N ALA A 38 25.10 -9.02 21.73
CA ALA A 38 25.92 -9.77 20.77
C ALA A 38 25.63 -11.27 20.79
N ALA A 39 25.30 -11.82 21.96
CA ALA A 39 25.04 -13.26 22.16
C ALA A 39 23.87 -13.80 21.34
N PHE A 40 22.88 -12.96 21.01
CA PHE A 40 21.65 -13.38 20.32
C PHE A 40 21.55 -12.90 18.87
N HIS A 41 22.65 -12.41 18.30
CA HIS A 41 22.64 -11.83 16.97
C HIS A 41 22.23 -12.84 15.89
N GLU A 42 22.67 -14.10 16.01
CA GLU A 42 22.34 -15.16 15.04
C GLU A 42 20.88 -15.57 15.12
N GLN A 43 20.35 -15.77 16.32
CA GLN A 43 18.94 -16.12 16.53
C GLN A 43 18.03 -15.01 16.01
N ARG A 44 18.36 -13.74 16.28
CA ARG A 44 17.60 -12.61 15.73
C ARG A 44 17.66 -12.57 14.20
N ARG A 45 18.85 -12.72 13.60
CA ARG A 45 19.02 -12.76 12.15
C ARG A 45 18.21 -13.90 11.52
N SER A 46 18.21 -15.08 12.15
CA SER A 46 17.43 -16.23 11.72
C SER A 46 15.92 -15.94 11.76
N LEU A 47 15.45 -15.36 12.86
CA LEU A 47 14.06 -14.95 13.03
C LEU A 47 13.65 -13.86 12.03
N GLU A 48 14.50 -12.87 11.79
CA GLU A 48 14.27 -11.83 10.78
C GLU A 48 14.15 -12.42 9.38
N ARG A 49 15.03 -13.36 9.02
CA ARG A 49 14.95 -14.12 7.76
C ARG A 49 13.64 -14.89 7.66
N ALA A 50 13.31 -15.71 8.65
CA ALA A 50 12.06 -16.47 8.66
C ALA A 50 10.82 -15.58 8.50
N ARG A 51 10.78 -14.43 9.20
CA ARG A 51 9.70 -13.43 9.03
C ARG A 51 9.60 -12.93 7.60
N THR A 52 10.73 -12.56 6.98
CA THR A 52 10.74 -12.10 5.58
C THR A 52 10.36 -13.21 4.60
N GLU A 53 10.82 -14.44 4.84
CA GLU A 53 10.48 -15.60 4.02
C GLU A 53 8.97 -15.88 4.05
N ASP A 54 8.37 -15.94 5.24
CA ASP A 54 6.94 -16.19 5.38
C ASP A 54 6.10 -15.05 4.78
N TYR A 55 6.54 -13.80 4.98
CA TYR A 55 5.92 -12.64 4.36
C TYR A 55 5.95 -12.74 2.83
N LEU A 56 7.10 -13.06 2.24
CA LEU A 56 7.28 -13.17 0.80
C LEU A 56 6.53 -14.38 0.24
N LYS A 57 6.56 -15.55 0.90
CA LYS A 57 5.77 -16.73 0.53
C LYS A 57 4.28 -16.42 0.46
N ARG A 58 3.75 -15.61 1.39
CA ARG A 58 2.36 -15.15 1.33
C ARG A 58 2.14 -14.18 0.14
N LYS A 59 3.02 -13.19 -0.04
CA LYS A 59 2.91 -12.19 -1.12
C LYS A 59 3.01 -12.78 -2.53
N ILE A 60 3.84 -13.80 -2.70
CA ILE A 60 3.98 -14.50 -3.98
C ILE A 60 2.71 -15.27 -4.33
N ARG A 61 2.09 -15.95 -3.35
CA ARG A 61 0.81 -16.66 -3.55
C ARG A 61 -0.33 -15.73 -3.91
N SER A 62 -0.37 -14.56 -3.29
CA SER A 62 -1.40 -13.54 -3.53
C SER A 62 -0.97 -12.49 -4.55
N ARG A 63 -0.06 -12.83 -5.48
CA ARG A 63 0.48 -11.87 -6.45
C ARG A 63 -0.62 -11.53 -7.49
N PRO A 64 -1.03 -10.25 -7.62
CA PRO A 64 -2.01 -9.86 -8.63
C PRO A 64 -1.45 -10.04 -10.05
N GLU A 65 -2.32 -10.44 -10.97
CA GLU A 65 -1.96 -10.55 -12.39
C GLU A 65 -1.80 -9.17 -13.02
N ARG A 66 -1.01 -9.08 -14.10
CA ARG A 66 -0.79 -7.81 -14.81
C ARG A 66 -2.11 -7.17 -15.23
N SER A 67 -3.05 -7.97 -15.75
CA SER A 67 -4.36 -7.49 -16.20
C SER A 67 -5.18 -6.86 -15.07
N GLU A 68 -5.04 -7.34 -13.83
CA GLU A 68 -5.70 -6.75 -12.67
C GLU A 68 -5.10 -5.38 -12.32
N LEU A 69 -3.77 -5.27 -12.40
CA LEU A 69 -3.05 -4.00 -12.18
C LEU A 69 -3.38 -2.96 -13.26
N VAL A 70 -3.57 -3.39 -14.52
CA VAL A 70 -4.02 -2.51 -15.62
C VAL A 70 -5.46 -2.06 -15.41
N ARG A 71 -6.38 -2.97 -15.05
CA ARG A 71 -7.78 -2.63 -14.72
C ARG A 71 -7.89 -1.61 -13.58
N MET A 72 -6.99 -1.70 -12.60
CA MET A 72 -6.90 -0.76 -11.49
C MET A 72 -6.13 0.54 -11.83
N HIS A 73 -5.65 0.69 -13.07
CA HIS A 73 -4.86 1.83 -13.53
C HIS A 73 -3.55 2.06 -12.75
N ILE A 74 -2.97 0.97 -12.23
CA ILE A 74 -1.63 0.98 -11.61
C ILE A 74 -0.55 0.79 -12.68
N LEU A 75 -0.83 -0.04 -13.69
CA LEU A 75 0.00 -0.23 -14.87
C LEU A 75 -0.75 0.24 -16.12
N GLU A 76 -0.01 0.67 -17.13
CA GLU A 76 -0.60 1.03 -18.42
C GLU A 76 -0.81 -0.20 -19.32
N ASP A 77 -1.82 -0.13 -20.19
CA ASP A 77 -2.16 -1.19 -21.14
C ASP A 77 -1.25 -1.25 -22.38
N VAL A 78 0.01 -0.80 -22.23
CA VAL A 78 1.01 -0.90 -23.28
C VAL A 78 1.65 -2.28 -23.19
N GLY A 79 1.08 -3.22 -23.94
CA GLY A 79 1.56 -4.59 -24.02
C GLY A 79 3.05 -4.62 -24.35
N ARG A 80 3.85 -5.18 -23.43
CA ARG A 80 5.26 -5.56 -23.65
C ARG A 80 6.20 -4.41 -24.06
N ALA A 81 5.96 -3.17 -23.63
CA ALA A 81 7.03 -2.18 -23.66
C ALA A 81 8.05 -2.50 -22.53
N VAL A 82 9.34 -2.50 -22.86
CA VAL A 82 10.46 -2.59 -21.89
C VAL A 82 10.23 -1.54 -20.80
N PRO A 83 10.46 -1.79 -19.50
CA PRO A 83 10.16 -0.83 -18.42
C PRO A 83 10.73 0.57 -18.66
N ALA A 84 11.88 0.69 -19.34
CA ALA A 84 12.45 1.96 -19.74
C ALA A 84 11.65 2.72 -20.83
N GLY A 85 10.99 1.99 -21.74
CA GLY A 85 10.17 2.56 -22.82
C GLY A 85 8.74 2.94 -22.39
N GLN A 86 8.30 2.48 -21.22
CA GLN A 86 6.96 2.79 -20.70
C GLN A 86 6.85 4.27 -20.35
N ALA A 87 7.79 4.84 -19.56
CA ALA A 87 7.77 6.24 -19.17
C ALA A 87 7.66 7.20 -20.39
N ALA A 88 8.46 6.97 -21.43
CA ALA A 88 8.46 7.78 -22.64
C ALA A 88 7.16 7.65 -23.47
N ALA A 89 6.54 6.47 -23.50
CA ALA A 89 5.27 6.25 -24.21
C ALA A 89 4.08 6.90 -23.49
N THR A 90 4.10 6.92 -22.14
CA THR A 90 3.06 7.58 -21.32
C THR A 90 3.04 9.09 -21.60
N GLU A 91 4.22 9.71 -21.74
CA GLU A 91 4.40 11.15 -21.92
C GLU A 91 3.97 11.60 -23.32
N ALA A 92 4.33 10.85 -24.36
CA ALA A 92 3.90 11.12 -25.74
C ALA A 92 2.37 11.04 -25.91
N SER A 93 1.70 10.15 -25.16
CA SER A 93 0.23 10.03 -25.15
C SER A 93 -0.45 11.08 -24.26
N ALA A 94 0.18 11.48 -23.15
CA ALA A 94 -0.36 12.47 -22.21
C ALA A 94 -0.26 13.92 -22.74
N ALA A 95 0.80 14.27 -23.46
CA ALA A 95 0.98 15.59 -24.08
C ALA A 95 -0.01 15.85 -25.24
N GLY A 96 -0.72 14.82 -25.71
CA GLY A 96 -1.68 14.88 -26.80
C GLY A 96 -3.15 14.70 -26.39
N ARG A 97 -3.49 14.57 -25.10
CA ARG A 97 -4.90 14.48 -24.66
C ARG A 97 -5.59 15.84 -24.71
N ARG A 98 -5.81 16.37 -25.93
CA ARG A 98 -7.04 17.14 -26.17
C ARG A 98 -8.18 16.20 -25.73
N PRO A 99 -9.12 16.64 -24.88
CA PRO A 99 -10.29 15.81 -24.61
C PRO A 99 -10.89 15.47 -25.97
N GLN A 100 -10.96 14.18 -26.31
CA GLN A 100 -11.77 13.74 -27.44
C GLN A 100 -13.22 14.06 -27.06
N ARG A 101 -13.62 15.30 -27.35
CA ARG A 101 -15.01 15.74 -27.36
C ARG A 101 -15.80 15.11 -28.51
N GLN A 102 -15.21 14.15 -29.24
CA GLN A 102 -15.73 13.71 -30.53
C GLN A 102 -16.60 12.44 -30.46
N ASP A 103 -16.70 11.77 -29.31
CA ASP A 103 -17.61 10.63 -29.15
C ASP A 103 -18.71 10.88 -28.09
N LEU A 104 -19.00 12.13 -27.75
CA LEU A 104 -20.36 12.44 -27.31
C LEU A 104 -21.17 12.64 -28.58
N PRO A 105 -22.24 11.84 -28.84
CA PRO A 105 -23.13 12.13 -29.96
C PRO A 105 -23.56 13.59 -29.84
N PRO A 106 -23.65 14.33 -30.97
CA PRO A 106 -24.08 15.71 -30.91
C PRO A 106 -25.38 15.74 -30.12
N ALA A 107 -25.47 16.60 -29.09
CA ALA A 107 -26.75 16.90 -28.47
C ALA A 107 -27.70 17.18 -29.63
N GLY A 108 -28.74 16.35 -29.74
CA GLY A 108 -29.65 16.32 -30.90
C GLY A 108 -30.08 17.73 -31.28
N PRO A 109 -30.38 17.96 -32.57
CA PRO A 109 -30.48 19.30 -33.15
C PRO A 109 -31.30 20.21 -32.25
N HIS A 110 -30.70 21.35 -31.92
CA HIS A 110 -31.38 22.49 -31.34
C HIS A 110 -32.66 22.68 -32.16
N ARG A 111 -33.79 22.57 -31.48
CA ARG A 111 -35.11 22.76 -32.05
C ARG A 111 -35.31 24.24 -32.37
N THR A 112 -34.62 24.76 -33.38
CA THR A 112 -34.96 26.03 -34.01
C THR A 112 -36.01 25.72 -35.06
N GLY A 113 -37.26 25.81 -34.63
CA GLY A 113 -38.41 25.57 -35.47
C GLY A 113 -39.65 25.73 -34.62
N SER A 114 -40.21 26.93 -34.66
CA SER A 114 -41.61 27.19 -34.37
C SER A 114 -42.47 26.25 -35.22
N GLN A 115 -42.72 25.05 -34.71
CA GLN A 115 -43.84 24.23 -35.09
C GLN A 115 -44.58 23.89 -33.81
N GLU A 116 -45.67 24.63 -33.64
CA GLU A 116 -46.85 24.33 -32.86
C GLU A 116 -47.00 22.81 -32.68
N HIS A 117 -46.71 22.30 -31.49
CA HIS A 117 -47.32 21.04 -31.10
C HIS A 117 -48.81 21.33 -30.90
N PRO A 118 -49.75 20.56 -31.50
CA PRO A 118 -51.10 20.59 -30.99
C PRO A 118 -50.99 20.16 -29.52
N VAL A 119 -51.29 21.09 -28.62
CA VAL A 119 -51.52 20.82 -27.20
C VAL A 119 -52.65 19.80 -27.14
N GLY A 120 -52.27 18.52 -27.14
CA GLY A 120 -53.13 17.46 -26.69
C GLY A 120 -53.47 17.79 -25.25
N ARG A 121 -54.69 18.32 -25.04
CA ARG A 121 -55.32 18.43 -23.72
C ARG A 121 -55.08 17.11 -23.00
N LEU A 122 -54.18 17.09 -22.03
CA LEU A 122 -54.16 16.00 -21.06
C LEU A 122 -55.54 16.02 -20.37
N PRO A 123 -56.34 14.94 -20.47
CA PRO A 123 -57.60 14.89 -19.76
C PRO A 123 -57.33 15.02 -18.26
N ARG A 124 -58.02 15.96 -17.61
CA ARG A 124 -57.99 16.20 -16.17
C ARG A 124 -58.74 15.09 -15.43
N GLU A 125 -58.32 13.83 -15.51
CA GLU A 125 -58.85 12.78 -14.63
C GLU A 125 -57.83 11.66 -14.41
N LEU A 126 -57.06 11.74 -13.33
CA LEU A 126 -57.10 10.73 -12.27
C LEU A 126 -56.34 11.24 -11.04
N ALA A 127 -56.97 12.17 -10.33
CA ALA A 127 -56.71 12.33 -8.91
C ALA A 127 -57.25 11.08 -8.19
N ARG A 128 -56.41 10.05 -8.03
CA ARG A 128 -56.69 8.96 -7.08
C ARG A 128 -55.44 8.59 -6.30
N ARG A 129 -55.44 9.09 -5.05
CA ARG A 129 -54.87 8.47 -3.85
C ARG A 129 -53.42 7.97 -3.96
N PHE A 130 -52.49 8.84 -3.59
CA PHE A 130 -51.35 8.36 -2.81
C PHE A 130 -51.83 8.14 -1.36
N PRO A 131 -51.80 6.92 -0.81
CA PRO A 131 -51.90 6.76 0.63
C PRO A 131 -50.65 7.38 1.27
N GLU A 132 -50.90 8.36 2.12
CA GLU A 132 -49.93 8.92 3.05
C GLU A 132 -49.23 7.81 3.85
N GLY A 133 -47.95 8.05 4.20
CA GLY A 133 -47.35 7.32 5.32
C GLY A 133 -46.19 6.37 5.01
N ARG A 134 -45.34 6.66 4.01
CA ARG A 134 -44.02 6.01 3.93
C ARG A 134 -42.89 7.02 4.03
N GLN A 135 -42.54 7.34 5.27
CA GLN A 135 -41.31 8.04 5.61
C GLN A 135 -40.12 7.22 5.08
N LEU A 136 -39.39 7.77 4.11
CA LEU A 136 -38.06 7.27 3.75
C LEU A 136 -37.13 7.65 4.90
N VAL A 137 -36.92 6.71 5.81
CA VAL A 137 -35.95 6.85 6.90
C VAL A 137 -34.56 6.80 6.29
N PHE A 138 -33.97 7.96 6.03
CA PHE A 138 -32.54 8.07 5.76
C PHE A 138 -31.79 7.67 7.04
N ARG A 139 -31.31 6.42 7.11
CA ARG A 139 -30.36 6.01 8.15
C ARG A 139 -29.05 6.75 7.94
N ARG A 140 -28.91 7.86 8.64
CA ARG A 140 -27.68 8.60 8.89
C ARG A 140 -26.59 7.62 9.38
N GLY A 141 -25.37 7.83 8.91
CA GLY A 141 -24.25 6.90 8.96
C GLY A 141 -24.04 6.13 10.27
N GLN A 142 -23.81 4.82 10.14
CA GLN A 142 -23.21 4.06 11.21
C GLN A 142 -21.74 4.46 11.35
N GLN A 143 -21.46 5.11 12.48
CA GLN A 143 -20.15 5.24 13.08
C GLN A 143 -19.37 3.93 12.98
N ARG A 144 -18.13 4.03 12.51
CA ARG A 144 -17.10 3.03 12.77
C ARG A 144 -16.97 2.88 14.29
N ARG A 145 -17.51 1.80 14.86
CA ARG A 145 -17.10 1.37 16.20
C ARG A 145 -15.69 0.84 16.06
N SER A 146 -14.71 1.62 16.51
CA SER A 146 -13.39 1.12 16.87
C SER A 146 -13.56 0.04 17.93
N VAL A 147 -13.31 -1.22 17.56
CA VAL A 147 -13.24 -2.33 18.51
C VAL A 147 -11.85 -2.28 19.13
N THR A 148 -11.66 -1.38 20.08
CA THR A 148 -10.57 -1.47 21.06
C THR A 148 -11.22 -1.77 22.41
N GLY A 149 -11.57 -3.04 22.59
CA GLY A 149 -11.79 -3.63 23.91
C GLY A 149 -10.58 -4.47 24.29
N PRO A 150 -10.22 -4.58 25.59
CA PRO A 150 -9.09 -5.39 26.02
C PRO A 150 -9.32 -6.85 25.62
N ALA A 151 -8.29 -7.46 25.02
CA ALA A 151 -8.31 -8.85 24.59
C ALA A 151 -8.57 -9.77 25.80
N ASN A 152 -9.75 -10.38 25.86
CA ASN A 152 -10.05 -11.42 26.83
C ASN A 152 -9.29 -12.70 26.40
N GLN A 153 -8.18 -12.99 27.09
CA GLN A 153 -7.24 -14.09 26.81
C GLN A 153 -7.84 -15.50 26.95
N SER A 154 -9.13 -15.59 27.29
CA SER A 154 -9.84 -16.86 27.52
C SER A 154 -10.28 -17.57 26.23
N ARG A 155 -10.11 -16.95 25.04
CA ARG A 155 -10.50 -17.53 23.74
C ARG A 155 -9.34 -17.93 22.81
N LEU A 156 -8.09 -17.83 23.25
CA LEU A 156 -6.95 -18.22 22.42
C LEU A 156 -6.79 -19.76 22.42
N PRO A 157 -6.46 -20.37 21.26
CA PRO A 157 -6.12 -21.80 21.19
C PRO A 157 -4.95 -22.12 22.14
N PRO A 158 -4.90 -23.34 22.71
CA PRO A 158 -3.98 -23.69 23.79
C PRO A 158 -2.50 -23.52 23.42
N GLU A 159 -2.15 -23.56 22.13
CA GLU A 159 -0.80 -23.33 21.63
C GLU A 159 -0.26 -21.91 21.86
N CYS A 160 -1.12 -20.93 22.19
CA CYS A 160 -0.73 -19.53 22.34
C CYS A 160 -0.69 -19.04 23.80
N ARG A 161 -0.93 -19.90 24.81
CA ARG A 161 -0.83 -19.50 26.23
C ARG A 161 0.61 -19.68 26.74
N PRO A 162 1.21 -18.65 27.38
CA PRO A 162 2.49 -18.82 28.06
C PRO A 162 2.34 -19.80 29.24
N PRO A 163 3.38 -20.59 29.56
CA PRO A 163 3.33 -21.50 30.70
C PRO A 163 3.16 -20.71 31.99
N ALA A 164 2.26 -21.15 32.87
CA ALA A 164 2.08 -20.56 34.18
C ALA A 164 3.36 -20.79 35.01
N VAL A 165 4.06 -19.72 35.35
CA VAL A 165 5.17 -19.75 36.31
C VAL A 165 4.60 -19.85 37.72
N PRO A 166 4.92 -20.89 38.51
CA PRO A 166 4.57 -20.93 39.91
C PRO A 166 5.44 -19.95 40.71
N PHE A 167 4.83 -19.28 41.69
CA PHE A 167 5.52 -18.51 42.74
C PHE A 167 6.06 -19.44 43.82
#